data_AF-R1CFI8-F1
#
_entry.id   AF-R1CFI8-F1
#
_cell.length_a   1.000
_cell.length_b   1.000
_cell.length_c   1.000
_cell.angle_alpha   90.00
_cell.angle_beta   90.00
_cell.angle_gamma   90.00
#
_symmetry.space_group_name_H-M   'P 1'
#
loop_
_entity.id
_entity.type
_entity.pdbx_description
1 polymer ?
#
loop_
_entity_poly.entity_id
_entity_poly.type
_entity_poly.pdbx_seq_one_letter_code
_entity_poly.pdbx_strand_id
1 'polypeptide(L)'
;MHDTQVRVSALQRSVAAALAAVRFGFEEETRSVAAALAAVRFGFEEEYDEPRTGYSLDLALPSSRIAIEVDGPTHFLLPDGRGVRKPNGHTLLKRRLLAAAGWRVISVPFFAWDGLRSAGERQAYLEWVVASQ
;
A
#
# COMPACT_ATOMS: atom_id res chain seq x y z
N MET A 1 15.37 5.02 45.93
CA MET A 1 14.63 4.75 44.68
C MET A 1 14.75 5.98 43.82
N HIS A 2 15.57 5.96 42.77
CA HIS A 2 15.66 7.06 41.80
C HIS A 2 15.11 6.58 40.46
N ASP A 3 14.08 7.29 40.04
CA ASP A 3 13.34 7.11 38.81
C ASP A 3 14.24 7.47 37.62
N THR A 4 14.52 6.48 36.77
CA THR A 4 15.38 6.67 35.59
C THR A 4 14.52 7.08 34.43
N GLN A 5 14.15 8.37 34.40
CA GLN A 5 13.47 8.96 33.26
C GLN A 5 14.44 8.97 32.06
N VAL A 6 14.20 8.10 31.09
CA VAL A 6 14.99 7.98 29.85
C VAL A 6 14.93 9.32 29.10
N ARG A 7 15.97 10.14 29.23
CA ARG A 7 16.09 11.40 28.49
C ARG A 7 16.49 11.10 27.04
N VAL A 8 15.51 11.01 26.16
CA VAL A 8 15.73 10.98 24.72
C VAL A 8 16.41 12.31 24.30
N SER A 9 17.54 12.23 23.62
CA SER A 9 18.26 13.41 23.11
C SER A 9 17.45 14.14 22.01
N ALA A 10 17.73 15.42 21.78
CA ALA A 10 17.07 16.19 20.72
C ALA A 10 17.30 15.56 19.33
N LEU A 11 18.47 14.95 19.11
CA LEU A 11 18.78 14.22 17.88
C LEU A 11 17.88 13.00 17.70
N GLN A 12 17.68 12.19 18.74
CA GLN A 12 16.81 11.01 18.67
C GLN A 12 15.35 11.39 18.37
N ARG A 13 14.84 12.50 18.93
CA ARG A 13 13.50 13.02 18.59
C ARG A 13 13.41 13.49 17.14
N SER A 14 14.43 14.19 16.65
CA SER A 14 14.45 14.69 15.28
C SER A 14 14.53 13.56 14.26
N VAL A 15 15.34 12.53 14.52
CA VAL A 15 15.41 11.32 13.70
C VAL A 15 14.08 10.57 13.73
N ALA A 16 13.46 10.39 14.90
CA ALA A 16 12.17 9.73 15.01
C ALA A 16 11.06 10.51 14.28
N ALA A 17 11.05 11.85 14.37
CA ALA A 17 10.09 12.69 13.66
C ALA A 17 10.29 12.66 12.14
N ALA A 18 11.53 12.64 11.66
CA ALA A 18 11.83 12.48 10.23
C ALA A 18 11.41 11.10 9.72
N LEU A 19 11.70 10.03 10.49
CA LEU A 19 11.24 8.68 10.15
C LEU A 19 9.72 8.56 10.18
N ALA A 20 9.06 9.22 11.13
CA ALA A 20 7.60 9.28 11.19
C ALA A 20 7.05 10.05 9.99
N ALA A 21 7.59 11.22 9.64
CA ALA A 21 7.14 12.00 8.49
C ALA A 21 7.30 11.25 7.16
N VAL A 22 8.41 10.51 6.99
CA VAL A 22 8.61 9.63 5.84
C VAL A 22 7.57 8.51 5.83
N ARG A 23 7.26 7.91 6.98
CA ARG A 23 6.25 6.85 7.11
C ARG A 23 4.82 7.37 6.87
N PHE A 24 4.50 8.57 7.36
CA PHE A 24 3.21 9.23 7.18
C PHE A 24 2.87 9.45 5.70
N GLY A 25 3.87 9.77 4.87
CA GLY A 25 3.68 9.93 3.43
C GLY A 25 3.60 8.62 2.64
N PHE A 26 3.71 7.45 3.27
CA PHE A 26 3.39 6.15 2.65
C PHE A 26 2.07 5.59 3.19
N GLU A 27 1.69 5.93 4.42
CA GLU A 27 0.45 5.50 5.05
C GLU A 27 -0.79 6.29 4.60
N GLU A 28 -0.62 7.51 4.06
CA GLU A 28 -1.74 8.35 3.63
C GLU A 28 -2.47 7.76 2.43
N GLU A 29 -1.73 7.30 1.43
CA GLU A 29 -2.29 6.65 0.24
C GLU A 29 -3.01 5.36 0.62
N THR A 30 -2.37 4.50 1.43
CA THR A 30 -2.97 3.24 1.88
C THR A 30 -4.27 3.49 2.64
N ARG A 31 -4.28 4.45 3.57
CA ARG A 31 -5.48 4.84 4.32
C ARG A 31 -6.57 5.39 3.41
N SER A 32 -6.21 6.17 2.40
CA SER A 32 -7.16 6.71 1.43
C SER A 32 -7.79 5.60 0.56
N VAL A 33 -6.99 4.63 0.12
CA VAL A 33 -7.47 3.47 -0.65
C VAL A 33 -8.36 2.59 0.22
N ALA A 34 -7.96 2.31 1.47
CA ALA A 34 -8.74 1.54 2.43
C ALA A 34 -10.11 2.16 2.69
N ALA A 35 -10.17 3.48 2.90
CA ALA A 35 -11.43 4.20 3.10
C ALA A 35 -12.37 4.12 1.88
N ALA A 36 -11.82 4.21 0.67
CA ALA A 36 -12.61 4.06 -0.55
C ALA A 36 -13.05 2.60 -0.77
N LEU A 37 -12.21 1.62 -0.43
CA LEU A 37 -12.54 0.20 -0.51
C LEU A 37 -13.67 -0.16 0.45
N ALA A 38 -13.64 0.36 1.68
CA ALA A 38 -14.67 0.15 2.69
C ALA A 38 -16.08 0.60 2.25
N ALA A 39 -16.16 1.54 1.32
CA ALA A 39 -17.43 1.99 0.76
C ALA A 39 -18.04 1.01 -0.26
N VAL A 40 -17.23 0.11 -0.84
CA VAL A 40 -17.63 -0.76 -1.97
C VAL A 40 -17.46 -2.25 -1.68
N ARG A 41 -16.66 -2.62 -0.67
CA ARG A 41 -16.39 -4.00 -0.25
C ARG A 41 -16.26 -4.09 1.26
N PHE A 42 -16.85 -5.13 1.82
CA PHE A 42 -16.79 -5.45 3.25
C PHE A 42 -15.86 -6.65 3.50
N GLY A 43 -15.33 -6.75 4.72
CA GLY A 43 -14.53 -7.90 5.15
C GLY A 43 -13.13 -7.95 4.53
N PHE A 44 -12.57 -6.80 4.17
CA PHE A 44 -11.14 -6.70 3.88
C PHE A 44 -10.35 -6.57 5.18
N GLU A 45 -9.08 -6.95 5.12
CA GLU A 45 -8.11 -6.83 6.21
C GLU A 45 -6.97 -5.92 5.74
N GLU A 46 -6.51 -5.00 6.60
CA GLU A 46 -5.32 -4.16 6.36
C GLU A 46 -4.07 -4.89 6.87
N GLU A 47 -2.92 -4.69 6.22
CA GLU A 47 -1.63 -5.25 6.63
C GLU A 47 -1.67 -6.79 6.86
N TYR A 48 -2.35 -7.52 5.99
CA TYR A 48 -2.52 -8.96 6.13
C TYR A 48 -1.21 -9.72 5.88
N ASP A 49 -0.70 -10.39 6.90
CA ASP A 49 0.48 -11.26 6.79
C ASP A 49 0.14 -12.58 6.06
N GLU A 50 0.66 -12.77 4.85
CA GLU A 50 0.50 -14.03 4.10
C GLU A 50 1.57 -15.05 4.49
N PRO A 51 1.22 -16.09 5.27
CA PRO A 51 2.20 -16.98 5.90
C PRO A 51 3.02 -17.81 4.92
N ARG A 52 2.51 -18.10 3.71
CA ARG A 52 3.26 -18.91 2.73
C ARG A 52 4.37 -18.15 2.04
N THR A 53 4.28 -16.82 2.01
CA THR A 53 5.24 -15.96 1.31
C THR A 53 6.05 -15.09 2.27
N GLY A 54 5.55 -14.86 3.48
CA GLY A 54 6.14 -13.96 4.47
C GLY A 54 5.96 -12.47 4.13
N TYR A 55 5.20 -12.14 3.08
CA TYR A 55 4.85 -10.77 2.75
C TYR A 55 3.57 -10.35 3.48
N SER A 56 3.53 -9.11 3.93
CA SER A 56 2.30 -8.42 4.30
C SER A 56 1.66 -7.79 3.05
N LEU A 57 0.34 -7.96 2.93
CA LEU A 57 -0.52 -7.36 1.92
C LEU A 57 -1.10 -6.07 2.47
N ASP A 58 -1.04 -4.98 1.71
CA ASP A 58 -1.57 -3.68 2.19
C ASP A 58 -3.07 -3.80 2.51
N LEU A 59 -3.83 -4.41 1.59
CA LEU A 59 -5.24 -4.73 1.76
C LEU A 59 -5.52 -6.13 1.20
N ALA A 60 -6.23 -6.97 1.96
CA ALA A 60 -6.60 -8.32 1.55
C ALA A 60 -8.11 -8.52 1.62
N LEU A 61 -8.67 -9.25 0.66
CA LEU A 61 -10.01 -9.85 0.73
C LEU A 61 -9.82 -11.38 0.79
N PRO A 62 -9.60 -11.97 1.98
CA PRO A 62 -9.14 -13.34 2.09
C PRO A 62 -10.11 -14.37 1.51
N SER A 63 -11.42 -14.12 1.66
CA SER A 63 -12.49 -14.99 1.15
C SER A 63 -12.44 -15.19 -0.37
N SER A 64 -11.93 -14.20 -1.11
CA SER A 64 -11.82 -14.21 -2.57
C SER A 64 -10.38 -14.25 -3.06
N ARG A 65 -9.41 -14.36 -2.14
CA ARG A 65 -7.97 -14.35 -2.43
C ARG A 65 -7.55 -13.15 -3.29
N ILE A 66 -8.08 -11.97 -3.01
CA ILE A 66 -7.68 -10.72 -3.68
C ILE A 66 -6.73 -9.96 -2.76
N ALA A 67 -5.57 -9.59 -3.30
CA ALA A 67 -4.63 -8.69 -2.68
C ALA A 67 -4.70 -7.35 -3.42
N ILE A 68 -4.83 -6.24 -2.70
CA ILE A 68 -4.73 -4.88 -3.27
C ILE A 68 -3.47 -4.24 -2.68
N GLU A 69 -2.50 -3.98 -3.56
CA GLU A 69 -1.21 -3.36 -3.24
C GLU A 69 -1.26 -1.88 -3.60
N VAL A 70 -0.94 -1.01 -2.65
CA VAL A 70 -0.91 0.45 -2.80
C VAL A 70 0.51 0.87 -3.15
N ASP A 71 0.79 0.91 -4.45
CA ASP A 71 2.14 1.14 -4.93
C ASP A 71 2.49 2.64 -4.96
N GLY A 72 3.18 3.08 -3.90
CA GLY A 72 3.82 4.40 -3.85
C GLY A 72 4.97 4.60 -4.86
N PRO A 73 5.54 5.81 -4.98
CA PRO A 73 6.56 6.14 -5.99
C PRO A 73 7.79 5.22 -6.01
N THR A 74 8.22 4.71 -4.85
CA THR A 74 9.39 3.83 -4.71
C THR A 74 9.20 2.45 -5.35
N HIS A 75 7.95 2.03 -5.60
CA HIS A 75 7.62 0.76 -6.25
C HIS A 75 7.83 0.79 -7.77
N PHE A 76 8.10 1.97 -8.34
CA PHE A 76 8.27 2.16 -9.78
C PHE A 76 9.69 2.62 -10.13
N LEU A 77 10.13 2.22 -11.31
CA LEU A 77 11.27 2.86 -11.97
C LEU A 77 10.91 4.30 -12.35
N LEU A 78 11.95 5.11 -12.61
CA LEU A 78 11.76 6.42 -13.23
C LEU A 78 10.98 6.26 -14.56
N PRO A 79 10.16 7.25 -14.95
CA PRO A 79 9.43 7.19 -16.20
C PRO A 79 10.38 7.02 -17.38
N ASP A 80 10.00 6.19 -18.34
CA ASP A 80 10.74 6.12 -19.60
C ASP A 80 10.51 7.39 -20.46
N GLY A 81 11.12 7.44 -21.65
CA GLY A 81 10.97 8.58 -22.58
C GLY A 81 9.53 8.84 -23.05
N ARG A 82 8.57 7.97 -22.71
CA ARG A 82 7.13 8.14 -22.98
C ARG A 82 6.33 8.47 -21.73
N GLY A 83 6.98 8.67 -20.59
CA GLY A 83 6.33 8.92 -19.30
C GLY A 83 5.78 7.65 -18.63
N VAL A 84 6.06 6.46 -19.15
CA VAL A 84 5.53 5.21 -18.60
C VAL A 84 6.35 4.78 -17.39
N ARG A 85 5.67 4.55 -16.27
CA ARG A 85 6.25 4.01 -15.04
C ARG A 85 6.07 2.49 -15.00
N LYS A 86 7.18 1.77 -14.87
CA LYS A 86 7.17 0.30 -14.74
C LYS A 86 7.47 -0.10 -13.30
N PRO A 87 6.81 -1.13 -12.73
CA PRO A 87 7.17 -1.64 -11.42
C PRO A 87 8.64 -2.08 -11.37
N ASN A 88 9.30 -1.86 -10.25
CA ASN A 88 10.69 -2.28 -10.05
C ASN A 88 10.77 -3.81 -9.79
N GLY A 89 12.00 -4.34 -9.68
CA GLY A 89 12.22 -5.78 -9.47
C GLY A 89 11.65 -6.30 -8.15
N HIS A 90 11.73 -5.52 -7.07
CA HIS A 90 11.18 -5.90 -5.76
C HIS A 90 9.65 -6.03 -5.81
N THR A 91 8.96 -5.06 -6.39
CA THR A 91 7.51 -5.09 -6.59
C THR A 91 7.09 -6.27 -7.46
N LEU A 92 7.77 -6.52 -8.57
CA LEU A 92 7.46 -7.67 -9.44
C LEU A 92 7.69 -9.01 -8.74
N LEU A 93 8.73 -9.13 -7.91
CA LEU A 93 9.01 -10.34 -7.14
C LEU A 93 7.88 -10.61 -6.13
N LYS A 94 7.50 -9.62 -5.32
CA LYS A 94 6.39 -9.73 -4.35
C LYS A 94 5.12 -10.21 -5.05
N ARG A 95 4.71 -9.55 -6.14
CA ARG A 95 3.50 -9.90 -6.90
C ARG A 95 3.53 -11.33 -7.45
N ARG A 96 4.68 -11.79 -7.96
CA ARG A 96 4.82 -13.17 -8.47
C ARG A 96 4.70 -14.21 -7.36
N LEU A 97 5.29 -13.94 -6.20
CA LEU A 97 5.23 -14.86 -5.05
C LEU A 97 3.81 -14.94 -4.48
N LEU A 98 3.13 -13.81 -4.35
CA LEU A 98 1.72 -13.76 -3.96
C LEU A 98 0.81 -14.47 -4.96
N ALA A 99 1.01 -14.25 -6.27
CA ALA A 99 0.28 -14.95 -7.31
C ALA A 99 0.50 -16.47 -7.26
N ALA A 100 1.74 -16.92 -7.06
CA ALA A 100 2.06 -18.34 -6.86
C ALA A 100 1.43 -18.92 -5.57
N ALA A 101 1.21 -18.09 -4.55
CA ALA A 101 0.46 -18.44 -3.35
C ALA A 101 -1.07 -18.43 -3.55
N GLY A 102 -1.56 -18.12 -4.75
CA GLY A 102 -2.98 -18.16 -5.11
C GLY A 102 -3.71 -16.83 -4.93
N TRP A 103 -2.99 -15.74 -4.70
CA TRP A 103 -3.58 -14.41 -4.61
C TRP A 103 -3.73 -13.78 -6.00
N ARG A 104 -4.91 -13.21 -6.26
CA ARG A 104 -5.10 -12.25 -7.35
C ARG A 104 -4.60 -10.89 -6.88
N VAL A 105 -3.42 -10.48 -7.36
CA VAL A 105 -2.78 -9.23 -6.94
C VAL A 105 -3.18 -8.08 -7.86
N ILE A 106 -3.88 -7.10 -7.29
CA ILE A 106 -4.29 -5.85 -7.91
C ILE A 106 -3.34 -4.76 -7.43
N SER A 107 -2.81 -3.99 -8.38
CA SER A 107 -1.96 -2.82 -8.10
C SER A 107 -2.80 -1.56 -8.16
N VAL A 108 -2.67 -0.69 -7.16
CA VAL A 108 -3.19 0.69 -7.16
C VAL A 108 -2.00 1.64 -7.19
N PRO A 109 -1.55 2.07 -8.39
CA PRO A 109 -0.42 2.98 -8.52
C PRO A 109 -0.75 4.38 -8.00
N PHE A 110 0.16 5.00 -7.25
CA PHE A 110 -0.02 6.36 -6.72
C PHE A 110 -0.44 7.36 -7.81
N PHE A 111 0.19 7.32 -8.99
CA PHE A 111 -0.12 8.26 -10.09
C PHE A 111 -1.51 8.06 -10.71
N ALA A 112 -2.08 6.86 -10.61
CA ALA A 112 -3.45 6.61 -11.03
C ALA A 112 -4.41 7.11 -9.95
N TRP A 113 -4.11 6.82 -8.67
CA TRP A 113 -4.89 7.21 -7.52
C TRP A 113 -4.99 8.73 -7.34
N ASP A 114 -3.86 9.43 -7.46
CA ASP A 114 -3.75 10.89 -7.36
C ASP A 114 -4.46 11.61 -8.51
N GLY A 115 -4.66 10.92 -9.63
CA GLY A 115 -5.44 11.42 -10.75
C GLY A 115 -6.95 11.49 -10.48
N LEU A 116 -7.45 10.77 -9.47
CA LEU A 116 -8.87 10.70 -9.10
C LEU A 116 -9.20 11.82 -8.11
N ARG A 117 -10.10 12.73 -8.51
CA ARG A 117 -10.36 13.99 -7.82
C ARG A 117 -11.52 13.92 -6.84
N SER A 118 -12.35 12.89 -6.93
CA SER A 118 -13.54 12.71 -6.10
C SER A 118 -13.61 11.33 -5.45
N ALA A 119 -14.38 11.24 -4.35
CA ALA A 119 -14.64 9.97 -3.69
C ALA A 119 -15.36 8.98 -4.63
N GLY A 120 -16.29 9.47 -5.47
CA GLY A 120 -17.00 8.65 -6.44
C GLY A 120 -16.07 8.07 -7.52
N GLU A 121 -15.10 8.84 -8.03
CA GLU A 121 -14.10 8.33 -8.98
C GLU A 121 -13.21 7.25 -8.34
N ARG A 122 -12.80 7.45 -7.08
CA ARG A 122 -12.02 6.47 -6.31
C ARG A 122 -12.78 5.17 -6.06
N GLN A 123 -14.06 5.27 -5.72
CA GLN A 123 -14.95 4.12 -5.55
C GLN A 123 -15.13 3.37 -6.88
N ALA A 124 -15.49 4.08 -7.96
CA ALA A 124 -15.69 3.48 -9.27
C ALA A 124 -14.40 2.81 -9.81
N TYR A 125 -13.24 3.42 -9.56
CA TYR A 125 -11.95 2.82 -9.88
C TYR A 125 -11.74 1.50 -9.13
N LEU A 126 -11.97 1.49 -7.80
CA LEU A 126 -11.81 0.28 -6.99
C LEU A 126 -12.82 -0.81 -7.36
N GLU A 127 -14.08 -0.46 -7.62
CA GLU A 127 -15.08 -1.40 -8.12
C GLU A 127 -14.65 -2.02 -9.44
N TRP A 128 -14.17 -1.19 -10.38
CA TRP A 128 -13.71 -1.66 -11.68
C TRP A 128 -12.51 -2.60 -11.56
N VAL A 129 -11.46 -2.25 -10.81
CA VAL A 129 -10.27 -3.12 -10.68
C VAL A 129 -10.58 -4.40 -9.91
N VAL A 130 -11.49 -4.37 -8.94
CA VAL A 130 -11.90 -5.57 -8.18
C VAL A 130 -12.83 -6.46 -8.99
N ALA A 131 -13.70 -5.89 -9.83
CA ALA A 131 -14.63 -6.65 -10.67
C ALA A 131 -14.00 -7.18 -11.96
N SER A 132 -13.00 -6.50 -12.49
CA SER A 132 -12.31 -6.90 -13.72
C SER A 132 -11.25 -7.95 -13.41
N GLN A 133 -11.24 -9.03 -14.20
CA GLN A 133 -10.32 -10.21 -14.20
C GLN A 133 -10.86 -11.43 -13.46
#